data_AF-A0A8C5S0D2-F1
#
_entry.id   AF-A0A8C5S0D2-F1
#
_cell.length_a   1.000
_cell.length_b   1.000
_cell.length_c   1.000
_cell.angle_alpha   90.00
_cell.angle_beta   90.00
_cell.angle_gamma   90.00
#
_symmetry.space_group_name_H-M   'P 1'
#
loop_
_entity.id
_entity.type
_entity.pdbx_description
1 polymer ?
#
loop_
_entity_poly.entity_id
_entity_poly.type
_entity_poly.pdbx_seq_one_letter_code
_entity_poly.pdbx_strand_id
1 'polypeptide(L)' 'MATLAYSLGKREINHYFSVRSAKALALASVVLLTACYAVSRRYQGNDTCEYLLSTGRFLGDKTWQPYSCMMHRYKQR' A
#
# COMPACT_ATOMS: atom_id res chain seq x y z
N MET A 1 36.15 25.81 20.84
CA MET A 1 36.53 24.40 20.55
C MET A 1 35.32 23.50 20.24
N ALA A 2 34.22 23.55 21.01
CA ALA A 2 33.03 22.72 20.75
C ALA A 2 32.30 23.04 19.42
N THR A 3 32.31 24.30 18.98
CA THR A 3 31.69 24.74 17.72
C THR A 3 32.36 24.18 16.48
N LEU A 4 33.69 24.02 16.51
CA LEU A 4 34.47 23.43 15.41
C LEU A 4 34.15 21.93 15.28
N ALA A 5 34.18 21.19 16.39
CA ALA A 5 33.83 19.77 16.42
C ALA A 5 32.38 19.51 15.95
N TYR A 6 31.43 20.36 16.38
CA TYR A 6 30.04 20.30 15.90
C TYR A 6 29.93 20.55 14.39
N SER A 7 30.66 21.54 13.85
CA SER A 7 30.63 21.85 12.42
C SER A 7 31.27 20.77 11.54
N LEU A 8 32.33 20.12 12.03
CA LEU A 8 33.00 18.98 11.36
C LEU A 8 32.09 17.75 11.35
N GLY A 9 31.51 17.38 12.50
CA GLY A 9 30.56 16.27 12.59
C GLY A 9 29.31 16.52 11.74
N LYS A 10 28.79 17.75 11.69
CA LYS A 10 27.66 18.12 10.82
C LYS A 10 28.00 17.98 9.33
N ARG A 11 29.23 18.27 8.90
CA ARG A 11 29.67 18.06 7.51
C ARG A 11 29.77 16.58 7.16
N GLU A 12 30.30 15.76 8.05
CA GLU A 12 30.44 14.32 7.85
C GLU A 12 29.06 13.65 7.73
N ILE A 13 28.12 14.00 8.62
CA ILE A 13 26.74 13.49 8.57
C ILE A 13 26.02 13.96 7.31
N ASN A 14 26.18 15.22 6.89
CA ASN A 14 25.58 15.72 5.64
C ASN A 14 26.16 15.07 4.38
N HIS A 15 27.41 14.59 4.43
CA HIS A 15 28.05 13.90 3.31
C HIS A 15 27.37 12.56 3.03
N TYR A 16 27.03 11.80 4.08
CA TYR A 16 26.34 10.52 3.95
C TYR A 16 24.81 10.68 3.84
N PHE A 17 24.24 11.60 4.61
CA PHE A 17 22.81 11.87 4.66
C PHE A 17 22.48 13.21 4.01
N SER A 18 22.65 13.28 2.70
CA SER A 18 22.26 14.46 1.93
C SER A 18 20.73 14.51 1.78
N VAL A 19 20.15 15.71 1.84
CA VAL A 19 18.71 15.90 1.57
C VAL A 19 18.31 15.36 0.19
N ARG A 20 19.25 15.36 -0.77
CA ARG A 20 19.03 14.86 -2.13
C ARG A 20 18.88 13.33 -2.16
N SER A 21 19.71 12.60 -1.41
CA SER A 21 19.58 11.14 -1.29
C SER A 21 18.33 10.75 -0.51
N ALA A 22 17.96 11.49 0.55
CA ALA A 22 16.71 11.25 1.27
C ALA A 22 15.47 11.44 0.38
N LYS A 23 15.43 12.51 -0.44
CA LYS A 23 14.36 12.73 -1.42
C LYS A 23 14.32 11.63 -2.48
N ALA A 24 15.48 11.19 -2.97
CA ALA A 24 15.56 10.10 -3.94
C ALA A 24 15.02 8.77 -3.36
N LEU A 25 15.38 8.44 -2.12
CA LEU A 25 14.87 7.26 -1.42
C LEU A 25 13.35 7.34 -1.19
N ALA A 26 12.84 8.52 -0.81
CA ALA A 26 11.40 8.73 -0.65
C ALA A 26 10.64 8.57 -1.97
N LEU A 27 11.17 9.08 -3.08
CA LEU A 27 10.57 8.87 -4.41
C LEU A 27 10.64 7.41 -4.83
N ALA A 28 11.79 6.74 -4.61
CA ALA A 28 11.96 5.33 -4.93
C ALA A 28 10.98 4.44 -4.15
N SER A 29 10.75 4.72 -2.86
CA SER A 29 9.80 3.94 -2.05
C SER A 29 8.37 4.13 -2.51
N VAL A 30 7.95 5.36 -2.85
CA VAL A 30 6.61 5.62 -3.40
C VAL A 30 6.41 4.89 -4.72
N VAL A 31 7.38 4.94 -5.64
CA VAL A 31 7.32 4.22 -6.92
C VAL A 31 7.25 2.71 -6.70
N LEU A 32 8.08 2.17 -5.80
CA LEU A 32 8.10 0.75 -5.50
C LEU A 32 6.75 0.27 -4.93
N LEU A 33 6.21 0.96 -3.93
CA LEU A 33 4.92 0.62 -3.33
C LEU A 33 3.78 0.70 -4.36
N THR A 34 3.79 1.72 -5.22
CA THR A 34 2.79 1.89 -6.28
C THR A 34 2.88 0.76 -7.31
N ALA A 35 4.08 0.39 -7.73
CA ALA A 35 4.31 -0.71 -8.65
C ALA A 35 3.88 -2.05 -8.04
N CYS A 36 4.26 -2.33 -6.78
CA CYS A 36 3.82 -3.52 -6.06
C CYS A 36 2.28 -3.60 -5.99
N TYR A 37 1.61 -2.50 -5.64
CA TYR A 37 0.15 -2.46 -5.60
C TYR A 37 -0.49 -2.72 -6.96
N ALA A 38 0.02 -2.09 -8.02
CA ALA A 38 -0.47 -2.27 -9.39
C ALA A 38 -0.31 -3.72 -9.87
N VAL A 39 0.83 -4.34 -9.55
CA VAL A 39 1.11 -5.75 -9.86
C VAL A 39 0.18 -6.67 -9.09
N SER A 40 0.03 -6.47 -7.76
CA SER A 40 -0.90 -7.26 -6.95
C SER A 40 -2.34 -7.16 -7.46
N ARG A 41 -2.79 -5.97 -7.87
CA ARG A 41 -4.11 -5.77 -8.49
C ARG A 41 -4.25 -6.51 -9.81
N ARG A 42 -3.21 -6.50 -10.67
CA ARG A 42 -3.22 -7.25 -11.93
C ARG A 42 -3.33 -8.76 -11.72
N TYR A 43 -2.69 -9.31 -10.69
CA TYR A 43 -2.76 -10.73 -10.38
C TYR A 43 -4.05 -11.15 -9.64
N GLN A 44 -4.67 -10.27 -8.84
CA GLN A 44 -5.89 -10.57 -8.09
C GLN A 44 -7.18 -10.48 -8.91
N GLY A 45 -7.09 -10.17 -10.21
CA GLY A 45 -8.25 -10.02 -11.10
C GLY A 45 -8.62 -8.56 -11.29
N ASN A 46 -8.88 -8.20 -12.55
CA ASN A 46 -8.95 -6.82 -13.04
C ASN A 46 -10.20 -6.06 -12.55
N ASP A 47 -11.24 -6.79 -12.14
CA ASP A 47 -12.54 -6.21 -11.83
C ASP A 47 -12.91 -6.45 -10.37
N THR A 48 -13.12 -5.35 -9.64
CA THR A 48 -13.62 -5.38 -8.25
C THR A 48 -14.95 -6.13 -8.14
N CYS A 49 -15.80 -6.05 -9.15
CA CYS A 49 -17.04 -6.81 -9.24
C CYS A 49 -16.79 -8.32 -9.41
N GLU A 50 -15.87 -8.72 -10.30
CA GLU A 50 -15.50 -10.12 -10.49
C GLU A 50 -14.92 -10.70 -9.20
N TYR A 51 -14.01 -9.98 -8.54
CA TYR A 51 -13.45 -10.38 -7.25
C TYR A 51 -14.53 -10.54 -6.17
N LEU A 52 -15.45 -9.58 -6.05
CA LEU A 52 -16.56 -9.65 -5.09
C LEU A 52 -17.52 -10.80 -5.39
N LEU A 53 -17.84 -11.07 -6.66
CA LEU A 53 -18.80 -12.12 -7.01
C LEU A 53 -18.17 -13.53 -6.98
N SER A 54 -16.88 -13.66 -7.29
CA SER A 54 -16.17 -14.94 -7.33
C SER A 54 -15.55 -15.34 -5.99
N THR A 55 -15.18 -14.39 -5.14
CA THR A 55 -14.54 -14.67 -3.85
C THR A 55 -15.47 -14.37 -2.69
N GLY A 56 -15.56 -15.32 -1.76
CA GLY A 56 -16.48 -15.22 -0.65
C GLY A 56 -16.47 -16.47 0.19
N ARG A 57 -17.39 -16.50 1.14
CA ARG A 57 -17.66 -17.68 1.96
C ARG A 57 -19.13 -18.02 1.93
N PHE A 58 -19.40 -19.30 2.09
CA PHE A 58 -20.73 -19.79 2.33
C PHE A 58 -21.06 -19.65 3.82
N LEU A 59 -22.11 -18.88 4.18
CA LEU A 59 -22.53 -18.70 5.59
C LEU A 59 -23.56 -19.75 6.06
N GLY A 60 -24.09 -20.59 5.18
CA GLY A 60 -25.24 -21.44 5.47
C GLY A 60 -26.52 -20.92 4.81
N ASP A 61 -27.61 -21.68 4.89
CA ASP A 61 -28.94 -21.33 4.34
C ASP A 61 -28.94 -20.94 2.85
N LYS A 62 -28.10 -21.60 2.04
CA LYS A 62 -27.95 -21.33 0.60
C LYS A 62 -27.57 -19.87 0.31
N THR A 63 -26.82 -19.23 1.23
CA THR A 63 -26.38 -17.84 1.09
C THR A 63 -24.86 -17.75 0.88
N TRP A 64 -24.49 -17.08 -0.21
CA TRP A 64 -23.10 -16.72 -0.52
C TRP A 64 -22.82 -15.30 -0.07
N GLN A 65 -21.65 -15.09 0.53
CA GLN A 65 -21.23 -13.80 1.05
C GLN A 65 -19.85 -13.41 0.53
N PRO A 66 -19.74 -12.27 -0.17
CA PRO A 66 -18.46 -11.75 -0.63
C PRO A 66 -17.58 -11.31 0.54
N TYR A 67 -16.25 -11.43 0.38
CA TYR A 67 -15.32 -10.83 1.33
C TYR A 67 -15.36 -9.30 1.23
N SER A 68 -15.24 -8.60 2.37
CA SER A 68 -15.30 -7.13 2.47
C SER A 68 -16.65 -6.46 2.18
N CYS A 69 -17.71 -7.21 1.82
CA CYS A 69 -19.04 -6.67 1.56
C CYS A 69 -20.15 -7.50 2.24
N MET A 70 -21.24 -6.84 2.65
CA MET A 70 -22.44 -7.52 3.16
C MET A 70 -23.60 -7.47 2.19
N MET A 71 -24.05 -8.65 1.74
CA MET A 71 -25.21 -8.78 0.85
C MET A 71 -26.50 -8.51 1.64
N HIS A 72 -27.23 -7.46 1.25
CA HIS A 72 -28.54 -7.16 1.81
C HIS A 72 -29.65 -7.90 1.04
N ARG A 73 -30.61 -8.50 1.76
CA ARG A 73 -31.78 -9.14 1.16
C ARG A 73 -32.91 -8.12 1.06
N TYR A 74 -33.28 -7.74 -0.16
CA TYR A 74 -34.47 -6.93 -0.40
C TYR A 74 -35.72 -7.82 -0.37
N LYS A 75 -36.76 -7.42 0.37
CA LYS A 75 -38.08 -8.07 0.26
C LYS A 75 -38.71 -7.67 -1.06
N GLN A 76 -39.10 -8.63 -1.89
CA GLN A 76 -39.99 -8.36 -3.01
C GLN A 76 -41.38 -8.06 -2.45
N ARG A 77 -42.01 -7.03 -2.98
CA ARG A 77 -43.31 -6.51 -2.54
C ARG A 77 -44.44 -7.40 -3.00
#